data_AF-A0A3G8LYP9-F1
#
_entry.id   AF-A0A3G8LYP9-F1
#
_cell.length_a   1.000
_cell.length_b   1.000
_cell.length_c   1.000
_cell.angle_alpha   90.00
_cell.angle_beta   90.00
_cell.angle_gamma   90.00
#
_symmetry.space_group_name_H-M   'P 1'
#
loop_
_entity.id
_entity.type
_entity.pdbx_description
1 polymer ?
#
loop_
_entity_poly.entity_id
_entity_poly.type
_entity_poly.pdbx_seq_one_letter_code
_entity_poly.pdbx_strand_id
1 'polypeptide(L)'
;MDQNFAKRVPPQLALIISKDDERRLVVATNWDEMSHIVKVEAIDETSAIFVDNSGGSQRLNIRAKGDYNGDGIEDMLLSTSNTVEGGSYHSVDYFILTRLSSEASFTLLKQW
;
A
#
# COMPACT_ATOMS: atom_id res chain seq x y z
N MET A 1 -3.08 -3.33 11.17
CA MET A 1 -2.48 -3.81 9.89
C MET A 1 -1.29 -4.69 10.21
N ASP A 2 -1.06 -5.76 9.45
CA ASP A 2 0.03 -6.73 9.68
C ASP A 2 0.80 -7.03 8.38
N GLN A 3 1.76 -7.96 8.42
CA GLN A 3 2.56 -8.33 7.25
C GLN A 3 1.74 -8.99 6.12
N ASN A 4 0.62 -9.65 6.45
CA ASN A 4 -0.25 -10.25 5.44
C ASN A 4 -1.03 -9.19 4.66
N PHE A 5 -1.20 -7.99 5.22
CA PHE A 5 -1.83 -6.86 4.52
C PHE A 5 -1.15 -6.56 3.18
N ALA A 6 0.19 -6.54 3.13
CA ALA A 6 0.95 -6.27 1.91
C ALA A 6 0.69 -7.30 0.79
N LYS A 7 0.32 -8.53 1.15
CA LYS A 7 -0.03 -9.61 0.21
C LYS A 7 -1.47 -9.53 -0.29
N ARG A 8 -2.30 -8.68 0.31
CA ARG A 8 -3.72 -8.52 0.00
C ARG A 8 -4.06 -7.19 -0.65
N VAL A 9 -3.09 -6.31 -0.87
CA VAL A 9 -3.30 -4.99 -1.46
C VAL A 9 -2.59 -4.89 -2.81
N PRO A 10 -3.09 -4.03 -3.72
CA PRO A 10 -2.62 -4.01 -5.09
C PRO A 10 -1.17 -3.51 -5.17
N PRO A 11 -0.39 -3.95 -6.17
CA PRO A 11 1.04 -3.65 -6.28
C PRO A 11 1.35 -2.16 -6.48
N GLN A 12 0.37 -1.35 -6.91
CA GLN A 12 0.47 0.10 -7.04
C GLN A 12 0.68 0.83 -5.71
N LEU A 13 0.48 0.16 -4.56
CA LEU A 13 0.86 0.71 -3.27
C LEU A 13 2.39 0.77 -3.07
N ALA A 14 3.17 0.09 -3.90
CA ALA A 14 4.63 0.18 -3.84
C ALA A 14 5.11 1.57 -4.26
N LEU A 15 6.27 1.96 -3.74
CA LEU A 15 6.99 3.12 -4.26
C LEU A 15 7.55 2.78 -5.65
N ILE A 16 6.99 3.37 -6.70
CA ILE A 16 7.43 3.22 -8.10
C ILE A 16 8.28 4.42 -8.49
N ILE A 17 9.61 4.27 -8.53
CA ILE A 17 10.55 5.38 -8.76
C ILE A 17 11.52 5.13 -9.92
N SER A 18 11.41 3.98 -10.57
CA SER A 18 12.26 3.60 -11.69
C SER A 18 11.48 2.87 -12.78
N LYS A 19 12.05 2.84 -13.98
CA LYS A 19 11.52 2.04 -15.11
C LYS A 19 11.55 0.54 -14.82
N ASP A 20 12.43 0.08 -13.93
CA ASP A 20 12.44 -1.32 -13.51
C ASP A 20 11.27 -1.61 -12.57
N ASP A 21 10.88 -0.67 -11.71
CA ASP A 21 9.66 -0.77 -10.90
C ASP A 21 8.43 -0.82 -11.79
N GLU A 22 8.33 0.05 -12.81
CA GLU A 22 7.24 0.02 -13.78
C GLU A 22 7.14 -1.35 -14.49
N ARG A 23 8.26 -1.97 -14.86
CA ARG A 23 8.27 -3.31 -15.47
C ARG A 23 7.81 -4.39 -14.51
N ARG A 24 8.27 -4.34 -13.25
CA ARG A 24 7.86 -5.29 -12.21
C ARG A 24 6.38 -5.16 -11.88
N LEU A 25 5.86 -3.94 -11.86
CA LEU A 25 4.45 -3.63 -11.59
C LEU A 25 3.50 -4.34 -12.57
N VAL A 26 3.90 -4.54 -13.82
CA VAL A 26 3.08 -5.22 -14.85
C VAL A 26 2.77 -6.68 -14.49
N VAL A 27 3.70 -7.35 -13.80
CA VAL A 27 3.58 -8.79 -13.49
C VAL A 27 3.29 -9.07 -12.02
N ALA A 28 3.51 -8.08 -11.14
CA ALA A 28 3.23 -8.22 -9.72
C ALA A 28 1.72 -8.31 -9.46
N THR A 29 1.37 -9.13 -8.48
CA THR A 29 -0.04 -9.33 -8.07
C THR A 29 -0.40 -8.57 -6.80
N ASN A 30 0.60 -8.21 -5.99
CA ASN A 30 0.42 -7.54 -4.72
C ASN A 30 1.63 -6.68 -4.34
N TRP A 31 1.46 -5.83 -3.32
CA TRP A 31 2.51 -4.92 -2.86
C TRP A 31 3.75 -5.64 -2.32
N ASP A 32 3.59 -6.78 -1.63
CA ASP A 32 4.73 -7.53 -1.09
C ASP A 32 5.67 -8.08 -2.18
N GLU A 33 5.16 -8.44 -3.34
CA GLU A 33 5.99 -8.85 -4.49
C GLU A 33 6.86 -7.70 -5.04
N MET A 34 6.42 -6.45 -4.87
CA MET A 34 7.14 -5.27 -5.32
C MET A 34 8.18 -4.81 -4.31
N SER A 35 7.78 -4.70 -3.05
CA SER A 35 8.57 -4.10 -1.98
C SER A 35 9.25 -5.12 -1.08
N HIS A 36 8.91 -6.40 -1.09
CA HIS A 36 9.51 -7.42 -0.21
C HIS A 36 9.52 -6.98 1.27
N ILE A 37 8.34 -6.87 1.86
CA ILE A 37 8.20 -6.34 3.22
C ILE A 37 8.81 -7.30 4.23
N VAL A 38 9.84 -6.84 4.94
CA VAL A 38 10.55 -7.64 5.94
C VAL A 38 10.10 -7.33 7.36
N LYS A 39 9.53 -6.15 7.60
CA LYS A 39 9.09 -5.72 8.93
C LYS A 39 7.87 -4.81 8.85
N VAL A 40 6.97 -4.98 9.82
CA VAL A 40 5.81 -4.12 10.04
C VAL A 40 5.80 -3.64 11.48
N GLU A 41 5.74 -2.33 11.66
CA GLU A 41 5.57 -1.69 12.96
C GLU A 41 4.18 -1.07 13.04
N ALA A 42 3.28 -1.69 13.80
CA ALA A 42 1.99 -1.09 14.09
C ALA A 42 2.19 0.14 14.99
N ILE A 43 1.63 1.28 14.58
CA ILE A 43 1.65 2.51 15.39
C ILE A 43 0.36 2.58 16.21
N ASP A 44 -0.77 2.37 15.54
CA ASP A 44 -2.11 2.36 16.13
C ASP A 44 -3.06 1.46 15.28
N GLU A 45 -4.35 1.48 15.57
CA GLU A 45 -5.36 0.68 14.86
C GLU A 45 -5.50 1.04 13.36
N THR A 46 -5.12 2.25 13.00
CA THR A 46 -5.29 2.88 11.69
C THR A 46 -3.98 3.17 10.96
N SER A 47 -2.82 3.01 11.60
CA SER A 47 -1.53 3.32 10.98
C SER A 47 -0.41 2.34 11.33
N ALA A 48 0.47 2.10 10.36
CA ALA A 48 1.62 1.22 10.49
C ALA A 48 2.77 1.66 9.56
N ILE A 49 4.00 1.30 9.92
CA ILE A 49 5.20 1.46 9.07
C ILE A 49 5.57 0.10 8.51
N PHE A 50 5.71 0.04 7.19
CA PHE A 50 6.19 -1.13 6.47
C PHE A 50 7.61 -0.85 6.02
N VAL A 51 8.54 -1.76 6.32
CA VAL A 51 9.96 -1.64 5.95
C VAL A 51 10.30 -2.75 4.98
N ASP A 52 10.92 -2.38 3.87
CA ASP A 52 11.39 -3.29 2.83
C ASP A 52 12.84 -3.76 3.06
N ASN A 53 13.28 -4.71 2.23
CA ASN A 53 14.64 -5.26 2.27
C ASN A 53 15.72 -4.36 1.65
N SER A 54 15.36 -3.16 1.17
CA SER A 54 16.27 -2.20 0.53
C SER A 54 16.57 -0.98 1.41
N GLY A 55 15.95 -0.89 2.60
CA GLY A 55 16.04 0.27 3.50
C GLY A 55 14.96 1.33 3.24
N GLY A 56 14.00 1.05 2.36
CA GLY A 56 12.80 1.84 2.18
C GLY A 56 11.79 1.58 3.29
N SER A 57 11.09 2.64 3.69
CA SER A 57 9.98 2.55 4.63
C SER A 57 8.79 3.35 4.14
N GLN A 58 7.61 2.71 4.16
CA GLN A 58 6.35 3.32 3.82
C GLN A 58 5.44 3.33 5.04
N ARG A 59 5.10 4.53 5.53
CA ARG A 59 4.06 4.69 6.56
C ARG A 59 2.69 4.76 5.90
N LEU A 60 1.81 3.83 6.26
CA LEU A 60 0.44 3.78 5.77
C LEU A 60 -0.53 4.24 6.86
N ASN A 61 -1.50 5.08 6.48
CA ASN A 61 -2.54 5.58 7.38
C ASN A 61 -3.91 5.41 6.72
N ILE A 62 -4.83 4.76 7.41
CA ILE A 62 -6.24 4.73 7.05
C ILE A 62 -6.83 6.09 7.40
N ARG A 63 -7.28 6.82 6.39
CA ARG A 63 -7.87 8.17 6.57
C ARG A 63 -9.37 8.11 6.75
N ALA A 64 -10.03 7.21 6.04
CA ALA A 64 -11.46 7.01 6.12
C ALA A 64 -11.86 5.64 5.58
N LYS A 65 -13.04 5.17 5.99
CA LYS A 65 -13.71 4.00 5.44
C LYS A 65 -15.10 4.39 4.98
N GLY A 66 -15.62 3.70 3.98
CA GLY A 66 -16.94 3.97 3.39
C GLY A 66 -17.10 3.17 2.11
N ASP A 67 -18.25 3.24 1.46
CA ASP A 67 -18.48 2.63 0.15
C ASP A 67 -18.30 3.72 -0.92
N TYR A 68 -17.14 3.74 -1.59
CA TYR A 68 -16.80 4.81 -2.55
C TYR A 68 -17.22 4.46 -3.98
N ASN A 69 -17.49 3.18 -4.27
CA ASN A 69 -17.89 2.70 -5.59
C ASN A 69 -19.40 2.38 -5.71
N GLY A 70 -20.13 2.33 -4.59
CA GLY A 70 -21.56 2.09 -4.51
C GLY A 70 -21.99 0.62 -4.60
N ASP A 71 -21.10 -0.34 -4.32
CA ASP A 71 -21.38 -1.77 -4.42
C ASP A 71 -21.90 -2.41 -3.12
N GLY A 72 -21.99 -1.64 -2.03
CA GLY A 72 -22.44 -2.08 -0.71
C GLY A 72 -21.35 -2.73 0.15
N ILE A 73 -20.08 -2.70 -0.28
CA ILE A 73 -18.91 -3.21 0.46
C ILE A 73 -18.06 -2.04 0.95
N GLU A 74 -17.49 -2.18 2.14
CA GLU A 74 -16.61 -1.15 2.71
C GLU A 74 -15.26 -1.10 1.96
N ASP A 75 -15.01 0.06 1.37
CA ASP A 75 -13.75 0.53 0.78
C ASP A 75 -12.93 1.35 1.79
N MET A 76 -11.70 1.68 1.40
CA MET A 76 -10.74 2.33 2.28
C MET A 76 -9.97 3.45 1.59
N LEU A 77 -10.00 4.64 2.17
CA LEU A 77 -9.12 5.75 1.82
C LEU A 77 -7.83 5.67 2.65
N LEU A 78 -6.70 5.63 1.97
CA LEU A 78 -5.37 5.53 2.54
C LEU A 78 -4.51 6.72 2.13
N SER A 79 -3.53 7.05 2.97
CA SER A 79 -2.35 7.81 2.55
C SER A 79 -1.09 7.04 2.89
N THR A 80 -0.10 7.10 2.00
CA THR A 80 1.25 6.61 2.24
C THR A 80 2.21 7.78 2.41
N SER A 81 3.29 7.56 3.16
CA SER A 81 4.45 8.44 3.21
C SER A 81 5.68 7.58 3.05
N ASN A 82 6.46 7.84 2.01
CA ASN A 82 7.62 7.05 1.64
C ASN A 82 8.91 7.75 2.02
N THR A 83 9.86 6.98 2.56
CA THR A 83 11.23 7.43 2.85
C THR A 83 12.21 6.31 2.56
N VAL A 84 13.47 6.63 2.31
CA VAL A 84 14.56 5.65 2.18
C VAL A 84 15.65 6.03 3.17
N GLU A 85 16.21 5.05 3.89
CA GLU A 85 17.30 5.28 4.83
C GLU A 85 18.49 5.98 4.15
N GLY A 86 18.96 7.08 4.73
CA GLY A 86 20.04 7.90 4.18
C GLY A 86 19.67 8.69 2.91
N GLY A 87 18.46 8.55 2.39
CA GLY A 87 17.94 9.31 1.26
C GLY A 87 17.26 10.61 1.69
N SER A 88 17.21 11.58 0.77
CA SER A 88 16.43 12.83 0.93
C SER A 88 15.08 12.77 0.21
N TYR A 89 14.76 11.64 -0.43
CA TYR A 89 13.53 11.48 -1.18
C TYR A 89 12.37 11.21 -0.21
N HIS A 90 11.28 11.95 -0.41
CA HIS A 90 10.04 11.81 0.33
C HIS A 90 8.86 11.97 -0.64
N SER A 91 7.89 11.05 -0.57
CA SER A 91 6.62 11.17 -1.29
C SER A 91 5.44 10.92 -0.37
N VAL A 92 4.29 11.48 -0.74
CA VAL A 92 3.00 11.20 -0.13
C VAL A 92 2.03 10.94 -1.24
N ASP A 93 1.36 9.79 -1.18
CA ASP A 93 0.38 9.37 -2.17
C ASP A 93 -0.91 8.98 -1.44
N TYR A 94 -2.04 9.09 -2.14
CA TYR A 94 -3.35 8.75 -1.60
C TYR A 94 -4.02 7.70 -2.48
N PHE A 95 -4.72 6.77 -1.84
CA PHE A 95 -5.33 5.62 -2.52
C PHE A 95 -6.75 5.41 -2.02
N ILE A 96 -7.66 5.06 -2.93
CA ILE A 96 -8.91 4.38 -2.57
C ILE A 96 -8.77 2.93 -2.99
N LEU A 97 -8.88 2.04 -2.01
CA LEU A 97 -8.90 0.60 -2.21
C LEU A 97 -10.31 0.05 -2.03
N THR A 98 -10.70 -0.87 -2.91
CA THR A 98 -11.98 -1.58 -2.87
C THR A 98 -11.76 -3.09 -2.86
N ARG A 99 -12.79 -3.90 -2.58
CA ARG A 99 -12.71 -5.36 -2.57
C ARG A 99 -14.08 -5.98 -2.85
N LEU A 100 -14.09 -7.16 -3.46
CA LEU A 100 -15.32 -7.86 -3.84
C LEU A 100 -16.04 -8.57 -2.67
N SER A 101 -15.37 -8.74 -1.53
CA SER A 101 -15.92 -9.29 -0.29
C SER A 101 -14.96 -9.02 0.87
N SER A 102 -15.36 -9.30 2.12
CA SER A 102 -14.50 -9.12 3.29
C SER A 102 -13.19 -9.92 3.22
N GLU A 103 -13.23 -11.09 2.59
CA GLU A 103 -12.10 -12.02 2.49
C GLU A 103 -11.27 -11.83 1.21
N ALA A 104 -11.79 -11.10 0.22
CA ALA A 104 -11.08 -10.84 -1.03
C ALA A 104 -9.84 -9.95 -0.81
N SER A 105 -8.88 -10.04 -1.73
CA SER A 105 -7.83 -9.03 -1.86
C SER A 105 -8.42 -7.70 -2.31
N PHE A 106 -7.78 -6.62 -1.89
CA PHE A 106 -8.10 -5.28 -2.33
C PHE A 106 -7.60 -5.04 -3.76
N THR A 107 -8.35 -4.21 -4.49
CA THR A 107 -7.98 -3.67 -5.79
C THR A 107 -7.95 -2.15 -5.72
N LEU A 108 -7.24 -1.53 -6.67
CA LEU A 108 -7.12 -0.08 -6.73
C LEU A 108 -8.36 0.51 -7.39
N LEU A 109 -9.09 1.38 -6.67
CA LEU A 109 -10.14 2.19 -7.24
C LEU A 109 -9.58 3.50 -7.80
N LYS A 110 -8.70 4.17 -7.04
CA LYS A 110 -8.11 5.46 -7.42
C LYS A 110 -6.80 5.74 -6.70
N GLN A 111 -5.90 6.47 -7.35
CA GLN A 111 -4.63 6.96 -6.80
C GLN A 111 -4.41 8.43 -7.16
N TRP A 112 -3.85 9.24 -6.25
CA TRP A 112 -3.43 10.64 -6.47
C TRP A 112 -2.13 10.96 -5.74
#